data_AF-A0A7Y5M828-F1
#
_entry.id   AF-A0A7Y5M828-F1
#
_cell.length_a   1.000
_cell.length_b   1.000
_cell.length_c   1.000
_cell.angle_alpha   90.00
_cell.angle_beta   90.00
_cell.angle_gamma   90.00
#
_symmetry.space_group_name_H-M   'P 1'
#
loop_
_entity.id
_entity.type
_entity.pdbx_description
1 polymer ?
#
loop_
_entity_poly.entity_id
_entity_poly.type
_entity_poly.pdbx_seq_one_letter_code
_entity_poly.pdbx_strand_id
1 'polypeptide(L)' 'MKSLPTELDGHFIRRVFDEATETWWFSVIDVVQVLAQQPDCQTARKYWNKLKERLSK' A
#
# COMPACT_ATOMS: atom_id res chain seq x y z
N MET A 1 -18.56 -0.37 0.48
CA MET A 1 -17.25 -0.41 -0.21
C MET A 1 -16.81 -1.86 -0.35
N LYS A 2 -16.67 -2.38 -1.58
CA LYS A 2 -16.13 -3.72 -1.84
C LYS A 2 -14.61 -3.61 -1.99
N SER A 3 -13.85 -4.17 -1.07
CA SER A 3 -12.40 -4.34 -1.22
C SER A 3 -12.14 -5.60 -2.04
N LEU A 4 -11.80 -5.45 -3.32
CA LEU A 4 -11.41 -6.59 -4.16
C LEU A 4 -9.88 -6.72 -4.11
N PRO A 5 -9.32 -7.81 -3.57
CA PRO A 5 -7.87 -7.99 -3.55
C PRO A 5 -7.34 -8.04 -5.00
N THR A 6 -6.27 -7.31 -5.27
CA THR A 6 -5.49 -7.45 -6.51
C THR A 6 -4.16 -8.06 -6.14
N GLU A 7 -3.77 -9.11 -6.83
CA GLU A 7 -2.46 -9.74 -6.66
C GLU A 7 -1.42 -8.95 -7.45
N LEU A 8 -0.31 -8.61 -6.78
CA LEU A 8 0.89 -8.05 -7.37
C LEU A 8 2.08 -8.83 -6.84
N ASP A 9 2.80 -9.51 -7.73
CA ASP A 9 4.02 -10.26 -7.42
C ASP A 9 3.84 -11.27 -6.26
N GLY A 10 2.69 -11.97 -6.24
CA GLY A 10 2.35 -12.93 -5.17
C GLY A 10 1.84 -12.30 -3.86
N HIS A 11 1.68 -10.98 -3.81
CA HIS A 11 1.14 -10.26 -2.65
C HIS A 11 -0.22 -9.62 -2.94
N PHE A 12 -1.12 -9.67 -1.97
CA PHE A 12 -2.41 -8.99 -2.08
C PHE A 12 -2.30 -7.53 -1.67
N ILE A 13 -2.74 -6.64 -2.57
CA ILE A 13 -2.82 -5.20 -2.32
C ILE A 13 -4.25 -4.83 -1.96
N ARG A 14 -4.43 -4.17 -0.80
CA ARG A 14 -5.73 -3.59 -0.43
C ARG A 14 -6.02 -2.38 -1.31
N ARG A 15 -7.20 -2.39 -1.91
CA ARG A 15 -7.72 -1.27 -2.71
C ARG A 15 -9.19 -1.01 -2.41
N VAL A 16 -9.61 0.22 -2.65
CA VAL A 16 -10.99 0.68 -2.52
C VAL A 16 -11.32 1.50 -3.76
N PHE A 17 -12.43 1.18 -4.41
CA PHE A 17 -12.99 2.03 -5.45
C PHE A 17 -13.91 3.06 -4.79
N ASP A 18 -13.66 4.34 -5.08
CA ASP A 18 -14.55 5.43 -4.73
C ASP A 18 -15.45 5.75 -5.92
N GLU A 19 -16.73 5.37 -5.82
CA GLU A 19 -17.72 5.55 -6.88
C GLU A 19 -18.04 7.03 -7.13
N ALA A 20 -17.91 7.90 -6.13
CA ALA A 20 -18.27 9.32 -6.25
C ALA A 20 -17.24 10.09 -7.11
N THR A 21 -15.99 9.67 -7.07
CA THR A 21 -14.88 10.31 -7.79
C THR A 21 -14.31 9.43 -8.90
N GLU A 22 -14.94 8.27 -9.15
CA GLU A 22 -14.48 7.22 -10.08
C GLU A 22 -12.99 6.86 -9.91
N THR A 23 -12.49 6.93 -8.67
CA THR A 23 -11.06 6.84 -8.37
C THR A 23 -10.72 5.56 -7.61
N TRP A 24 -9.59 4.95 -7.96
CA TRP A 24 -9.03 3.81 -7.22
C TRP A 24 -8.03 4.29 -6.16
N TRP A 25 -8.28 3.87 -4.92
CA TRP A 25 -7.37 4.06 -3.80
C TRP A 25 -6.64 2.77 -3.49
N PHE A 26 -5.33 2.86 -3.25
CA PHE A 26 -4.48 1.72 -2.93
C PHE A 26 -3.79 1.93 -1.57
N SER A 27 -3.57 0.83 -0.85
CA SER A 27 -2.76 0.85 0.37
C SER A 27 -1.29 1.08 0.02
N VAL A 28 -0.77 2.25 0.40
CA VAL A 28 0.65 2.59 0.23
C VAL A 28 1.55 1.59 0.96
N ILE A 29 1.15 1.10 2.13
CA ILE A 29 1.94 0.14 2.90
C ILE A 29 2.11 -1.18 2.15
N ASP A 30 1.05 -1.67 1.50
CA ASP A 30 1.10 -2.95 0.80
C ASP A 30 1.96 -2.80 -0.46
N VAL A 31 1.83 -1.69 -1.19
CA VAL A 31 2.69 -1.37 -2.34
C VAL A 31 4.17 -1.31 -1.93
N VAL A 32 4.48 -0.58 -0.85
CA VAL A 32 5.86 -0.49 -0.34
C VAL A 32 6.37 -1.85 0.12
N GLN A 33 5.53 -2.70 0.73
CA GLN A 33 5.93 -4.05 1.13
C GLN A 33 6.41 -4.86 -0.07
N VAL A 34 5.64 -4.86 -1.17
CA VAL A 34 5.99 -5.58 -2.40
C VAL A 34 7.27 -5.02 -3.01
N LEU A 35 7.30 -3.70 -3.24
CA LEU A 35 8.43 -3.06 -3.93
C LEU A 35 9.74 -3.15 -3.14
N ALA A 36 9.69 -3.11 -1.82
CA ALA A 36 10.86 -3.22 -0.95
C ALA A 36 11.10 -4.65 -0.45
N GLN A 37 10.37 -5.65 -0.97
CA GLN A 37 10.47 -7.07 -0.62
C GLN A 37 10.49 -7.31 0.89
N GLN A 38 9.61 -6.60 1.61
CA GLN A 38 9.56 -6.69 3.07
C GLN A 38 8.77 -7.93 3.51
N PRO A 39 9.23 -8.63 4.57
CA PRO A 39 8.65 -9.90 4.98
C PRO A 39 7.21 -9.75 5.49
N ASP A 40 6.88 -8.59 6.07
CA ASP A 40 5.57 -8.33 6.65
C ASP A 40 5.17 -6.86 6.57
N CYS A 41 3.86 -6.62 6.73
CA CYS A 41 3.26 -5.30 6.61
C CYS A 41 3.66 -4.33 7.74
N GLN A 42 4.06 -4.82 8.92
CA GLN A 42 4.52 -3.95 10.01
C GLN A 42 5.91 -3.42 9.71
N THR A 43 6.80 -4.25 9.18
CA THR A 43 8.13 -3.85 8.75
C THR A 43 8.05 -2.83 7.60
N ALA A 44 7.20 -3.09 6.60
CA ALA A 44 6.92 -2.13 5.52
C ALA A 44 6.35 -0.80 6.05
N ARG A 45 5.45 -0.84 7.04
CA ARG A 45 4.89 0.36 7.68
C ARG A 45 5.95 1.20 8.39
N LYS A 46 6.85 0.57 9.15
CA LYS A 46 7.95 1.27 9.82
C LYS A 46 8.88 1.93 8.80
N TYR A 47 9.20 1.21 7.72
CA TYR A 47 9.99 1.74 6.61
C TYR A 47 9.31 2.97 5.98
N TRP A 48 8.02 2.86 5.62
CA TRP A 48 7.25 3.96 5.04
C TRP A 48 7.20 5.19 5.96
N ASN A 49 6.95 5.00 7.25
CA ASN A 49 6.96 6.12 8.22
C ASN A 49 8.30 6.85 8.19
N LYS A 50 9.42 6.10 8.17
CA LYS A 50 10.74 6.72 8.14
C LYS A 50 11.05 7.41 6.81
N LEU A 51 10.62 6.83 5.70
CA LEU A 51 10.75 7.43 4.38
C LEU A 51 9.96 8.74 4.29
N LYS A 52 8.71 8.76 4.76
CA LYS A 52 7.86 9.95 4.80
C LYS A 52 8.50 11.07 5.62
N GLU A 53 9.03 10.77 6.81
CA GLU A 53 9.77 11.74 7.62
C GLU A 53 10.97 12.35 6.89
N ARG A 54 11.68 11.56 6.08
CA ARG A 54 12.85 12.02 5.32
C ARG A 54 12.45 12.89 4.13
N LEU A 55 11.33 12.59 3.48
CA LEU A 55 10.82 13.36 2.34
C LEU A 55 10.12 14.66 2.74
N SER A 56 9.64 14.76 3.98
CA SER A 56 9.03 15.98 4.53
C SER A 56 10.04 16.96 5.15
N LYS A 57 11.34 16.62 5.11
CA LYS A 57 12.43 17.54 5.42
C LYS A 57 12.97 18.13 4.13
#